data_AF-A0A2U1K8J0-F1
#
_entry.id   AF-A0A2U1K8J0-F1
#
_cell.length_a   1.000
_cell.length_b   1.000
_cell.length_c   1.000
_cell.angle_alpha   90.00
_cell.angle_beta   90.00
_cell.angle_gamma   90.00
#
_symmetry.space_group_name_H-M   'P 1'
#
loop_
_entity.id
_entity.type
_entity.pdbx_description
1 polymer ?
#
loop_
_entity_poly.entity_id
_entity_poly.type
_entity_poly.pdbx_seq_one_letter_code
_entity_poly.pdbx_strand_id
1 'polypeptide(L)'
;MTLPIKFTSSDIYISYLPLAHIYERANQIMGVYNGVAIGFYQGDNLKLMDDLAVLRPTIFCSVPRLYNRIYAGIINAVSTSGVLKQRLFNAAYNSKKQAIMNGRKPSPIWDRLVFNKIKAKLGGRVHFLGSGASPLSPDIMDFLKICFGCSVIEGYGMTETSCVITIMDDGDNLSGHVGSPNPACGLSLPFLLAAKFTSLQFEVINYWNES
;
A
#
# COMPACT_ATOMS: atom_id res chain seq x y z
N MET A 1 13.43 16.43 5.06
CA MET A 1 12.14 15.74 5.26
C MET A 1 12.43 14.25 5.31
N THR A 2 12.56 13.67 6.50
CA THR A 2 12.72 12.22 6.66
C THR A 2 11.34 11.60 6.54
N LEU A 3 11.06 10.97 5.41
CA LEU A 3 9.99 9.98 5.39
C LEU A 3 10.29 8.92 6.45
N PRO A 4 9.29 8.43 7.19
CA PRO A 4 9.51 7.43 8.22
C PRO A 4 10.04 6.10 7.65
N ILE A 5 9.94 5.92 6.32
CA ILE A 5 10.43 4.76 5.57
C ILE A 5 11.72 5.12 4.84
N LYS A 6 12.79 4.38 5.15
CA LYS A 6 14.10 4.57 4.49
C LYS A 6 14.12 3.85 3.15
N PHE A 7 13.87 4.60 2.08
CA PHE A 7 14.18 4.16 0.73
C PHE A 7 15.68 4.30 0.46
N THR A 8 16.20 3.39 -0.34
CA THR A 8 17.61 3.30 -0.69
C THR A 8 17.78 3.23 -2.21
N SER A 9 18.99 3.48 -2.69
CA SER A 9 19.34 3.27 -4.09
C SER A 9 19.27 1.81 -4.56
N SER A 10 19.11 0.86 -3.62
CA SER A 10 18.92 -0.55 -3.97
C SER A 10 17.45 -0.91 -4.24
N ASP A 11 16.55 0.02 -3.95
CA ASP A 11 15.12 -0.19 -4.14
C ASP A 11 14.69 -0.04 -5.59
N ILE A 12 13.65 -0.80 -5.93
CA ILE A 12 13.05 -0.82 -7.26
C ILE A 12 11.55 -0.60 -7.10
N TYR A 13 11.06 0.43 -7.74
CA TYR A 13 9.65 0.78 -7.83
C TYR A 13 9.10 0.42 -9.22
N ILE A 14 7.88 -0.09 -9.27
CA ILE A 14 7.16 -0.31 -10.53
C ILE A 14 6.16 0.83 -10.78
N SER A 15 6.37 1.55 -11.88
CA SER A 15 5.48 2.57 -12.38
C SER A 15 4.47 1.95 -13.35
N TYR A 16 3.23 1.79 -12.87
CA TYR A 16 2.13 1.25 -13.68
C TYR A 16 0.86 2.10 -13.61
N LEU A 17 0.73 3.00 -12.64
CA LEU A 17 -0.39 3.92 -12.59
C LEU A 17 -0.21 5.00 -13.67
N PRO A 18 -1.30 5.61 -14.16
CA PRO A 18 -1.19 6.66 -15.17
C PRO A 18 -0.40 7.87 -14.65
N LEU A 19 0.60 8.32 -15.41
CA LEU A 19 1.36 9.55 -15.11
C LEU A 19 0.50 10.81 -15.10
N ALA A 20 -0.71 10.78 -15.65
CA ALA A 20 -1.68 11.87 -15.52
C ALA A 20 -2.14 12.07 -14.06
N HIS A 21 -2.08 11.01 -13.24
CA HIS A 21 -2.55 11.04 -11.86
C HIS A 21 -1.44 11.53 -10.92
N ILE A 22 -1.76 12.49 -10.04
CA ILE A 22 -0.79 13.11 -9.13
C ILE A 22 -0.10 12.08 -8.22
N TYR A 23 -0.81 11.02 -7.84
CA TYR A 23 -0.28 9.94 -7.00
C TYR A 23 0.94 9.26 -7.63
N GLU A 24 0.88 8.94 -8.93
CA GLU A 24 2.02 8.32 -9.61
C GLU A 24 3.20 9.28 -9.71
N ARG A 25 2.92 10.55 -10.05
CA ARG A 25 3.97 11.59 -10.12
C ARG A 25 4.68 11.74 -8.79
N ALA A 26 3.95 11.79 -7.69
CA ALA A 26 4.51 11.90 -6.35
C ALA A 26 5.39 10.69 -6.00
N ASN A 27 4.94 9.46 -6.31
CA ASN A 27 5.73 8.25 -6.09
C ASN A 27 7.04 8.26 -6.90
N GLN A 28 6.99 8.67 -8.17
CA GLN A 28 8.20 8.75 -9.01
C GLN A 28 9.17 9.83 -8.51
N ILE A 29 8.68 11.04 -8.21
CA ILE A 29 9.50 12.13 -7.68
C ILE A 29 10.17 11.70 -6.39
N MET A 30 9.42 11.07 -5.48
CA MET A 30 9.95 10.55 -4.22
C MET A 30 10.97 9.44 -4.46
N GLY A 31 10.69 8.52 -5.39
CA GLY A 31 11.60 7.44 -5.76
C GLY A 31 12.94 7.99 -6.27
N VAL A 32 12.91 8.87 -7.28
CA VAL A 32 14.11 9.49 -7.87
C VAL A 32 14.88 10.29 -6.82
N TYR A 33 14.18 11.03 -5.95
CA TYR A 33 14.82 11.79 -4.86
C TYR A 33 15.62 10.89 -3.91
N ASN A 34 15.15 9.66 -3.66
CA ASN A 34 15.84 8.67 -2.82
C ASN A 34 16.77 7.71 -3.61
N GLY A 35 16.96 7.94 -4.91
CA GLY A 35 17.80 7.10 -5.77
C GLY A 35 17.19 5.75 -6.15
N VAL A 36 15.88 5.55 -5.95
CA VAL A 36 15.15 4.33 -6.30
C VAL A 36 15.12 4.15 -7.82
N ALA A 37 15.38 2.93 -8.29
CA ALA A 37 15.22 2.59 -9.70
C ALA A 37 13.74 2.42 -10.06
N ILE A 38 13.30 3.00 -11.19
CA ILE A 38 11.91 2.94 -11.63
C ILE A 38 11.80 2.05 -12.87
N GLY A 39 11.04 0.95 -12.75
CA GLY A 39 10.67 0.10 -13.87
C GLY A 39 9.28 0.45 -14.39
N PHE A 40 9.15 0.65 -15.70
CA PHE A 40 7.87 0.91 -16.35
C PHE A 40 7.22 -0.39 -16.81
N TYR A 41 5.93 -0.56 -16.52
CA TYR A 41 5.15 -1.69 -17.02
C TYR A 41 4.91 -1.59 -18.54
N GLN A 42 4.45 -2.68 -19.15
CA GLN A 42 4.26 -2.78 -20.60
C GLN A 42 3.08 -1.96 -21.17
N GLY A 43 2.33 -1.23 -20.35
CA GLY A 43 1.13 -0.48 -20.78
C GLY A 43 -0.17 -1.28 -20.71
N ASP A 44 -0.11 -2.58 -20.38
CA ASP A 44 -1.28 -3.45 -20.24
C ASP A 44 -1.43 -3.96 -18.80
N ASN A 45 -2.49 -3.52 -18.13
CA ASN A 45 -2.80 -3.93 -16.76
C ASN A 45 -3.07 -5.45 -16.60
N LEU A 46 -3.40 -6.15 -17.70
CA LEU A 46 -3.59 -7.61 -17.66
C LEU A 46 -2.24 -8.33 -17.50
N LYS A 47 -1.15 -7.74 -17.99
CA LYS A 47 0.21 -8.27 -17.94
C LYS A 47 1.02 -7.78 -16.74
N LEU A 48 0.43 -6.94 -15.89
CA LEU A 48 1.10 -6.36 -14.72
C LEU A 48 1.72 -7.43 -13.80
N MET A 49 1.07 -8.58 -13.63
CA MET A 49 1.62 -9.67 -12.81
C MET A 49 2.88 -10.30 -13.42
N ASP A 50 2.97 -10.36 -14.74
CA ASP A 50 4.15 -10.83 -15.45
C ASP A 50 5.29 -9.81 -15.32
N ASP A 51 4.99 -8.52 -15.49
CA ASP A 51 5.93 -7.43 -15.28
C ASP A 51 6.49 -7.42 -13.84
N LEU A 52 5.63 -7.64 -12.84
CA LEU A 52 6.03 -7.78 -11.43
C LEU A 52 6.96 -8.98 -11.20
N ALA A 53 6.70 -10.10 -11.88
CA ALA A 53 7.52 -11.30 -11.77
C ALA A 53 8.92 -11.10 -12.38
N VAL A 54 9.03 -10.33 -13.47
CA VAL A 54 10.30 -10.00 -14.13
C VAL A 54 11.08 -8.94 -13.35
N LEU A 55 10.44 -7.81 -13.04
CA LEU A 55 11.09 -6.67 -12.39
C LEU A 55 11.45 -6.95 -10.93
N ARG A 56 10.63 -7.76 -10.25
CA ARG A 56 10.75 -8.09 -8.83
C ARG A 56 10.90 -6.86 -7.94
N PRO A 57 9.93 -5.92 -7.92
CA PRO A 57 10.08 -4.65 -7.20
C PRO A 57 10.23 -4.86 -5.68
N THR A 58 10.78 -3.85 -5.02
CA THR A 58 10.85 -3.75 -3.55
C THR A 58 9.78 -2.82 -2.98
N ILE A 59 9.30 -1.88 -3.81
CA ILE A 59 8.28 -0.88 -3.50
C ILE A 59 7.10 -1.09 -4.45
N PHE A 60 5.89 -1.21 -3.90
CA PHE A 60 4.67 -1.33 -4.70
C PHE A 60 3.58 -0.39 -4.16
N CYS A 61 3.38 0.74 -4.84
CA CYS A 61 2.30 1.68 -4.55
C CYS A 61 1.13 1.39 -5.48
N SER A 62 -0.07 1.23 -4.92
CA SER A 62 -1.24 0.77 -5.67
C SER A 62 -2.53 1.32 -5.06
N VAL A 63 -3.62 1.20 -5.79
CA VAL A 63 -4.96 1.61 -5.35
C VAL A 63 -5.73 0.45 -4.71
N PRO A 64 -6.70 0.71 -3.82
CA PRO A 64 -7.49 -0.33 -3.15
C PRO A 64 -8.15 -1.33 -4.11
N ARG A 65 -8.60 -0.88 -5.29
CA ARG A 65 -9.19 -1.77 -6.30
C ARG A 65 -8.26 -2.94 -6.68
N LEU A 66 -6.95 -2.67 -6.85
CA LEU A 66 -6.00 -3.72 -7.21
C LEU A 66 -5.64 -4.58 -5.99
N TYR A 67 -5.53 -3.98 -4.80
CA TYR A 67 -5.36 -4.75 -3.55
C TYR A 67 -6.53 -5.70 -3.29
N ASN A 68 -7.77 -5.28 -3.53
CA ASN A 68 -8.97 -6.12 -3.44
C ASN A 68 -8.88 -7.30 -4.42
N ARG A 69 -8.39 -7.06 -5.65
CA ARG A 69 -8.19 -8.12 -6.65
C ARG A 69 -7.10 -9.11 -6.22
N ILE A 70 -5.98 -8.61 -5.68
CA ILE A 70 -4.89 -9.44 -5.16
C ILE A 70 -5.40 -10.29 -3.99
N TYR A 71 -6.11 -9.69 -3.04
CA TYR A 71 -6.77 -10.37 -1.92
C TYR A 71 -7.67 -11.50 -2.43
N ALA A 72 -8.63 -11.19 -3.29
CA ALA A 72 -9.57 -12.17 -3.84
C ALA A 72 -8.83 -13.29 -4.59
N GLY A 73 -7.80 -12.95 -5.37
CA GLY A 73 -6.98 -13.92 -6.10
C GLY A 73 -6.12 -14.82 -5.19
N ILE A 74 -5.72 -14.36 -4.01
CA ILE A 74 -5.03 -15.19 -3.01
C ILE A 74 -6.04 -16.09 -2.30
N ILE A 75 -7.16 -15.54 -1.83
CA ILE A 75 -8.20 -16.32 -1.13
C ILE A 75 -8.76 -17.43 -2.04
N ASN A 76 -9.03 -17.13 -3.31
CA ASN A 76 -9.47 -18.12 -4.29
C ASN A 76 -8.41 -19.20 -4.54
N ALA A 77 -7.13 -18.81 -4.69
CA ALA A 77 -6.04 -19.78 -4.85
C ALA A 77 -5.91 -20.69 -3.61
N VAL A 78 -6.16 -20.17 -2.40
CA VAL A 78 -6.13 -20.96 -1.17
C VAL A 78 -7.33 -21.90 -1.09
N SER A 79 -8.55 -21.44 -1.38
CA SER A 79 -9.76 -22.25 -1.31
C SER A 79 -9.77 -23.40 -2.32
N THR A 80 -9.25 -23.18 -3.52
CA THR A 80 -9.14 -24.20 -4.57
C THR A 80 -7.98 -25.18 -4.36
N SER A 81 -7.03 -24.86 -3.47
CA SER A 81 -5.83 -25.68 -3.25
C SER A 81 -6.05 -26.92 -2.36
N GLY A 82 -7.27 -27.10 -1.84
CA GLY A 82 -7.69 -28.24 -1.00
C GLY A 82 -7.68 -27.93 0.50
N VAL A 83 -8.48 -28.70 1.25
CA VAL A 83 -8.78 -28.46 2.69
C VAL A 83 -7.53 -28.39 3.55
N LEU A 84 -6.52 -29.23 3.28
CA LEU A 84 -5.28 -29.26 4.07
C LEU A 84 -4.47 -27.96 3.91
N LYS A 85 -4.31 -27.48 2.67
CA LYS A 85 -3.59 -26.22 2.39
C LYS A 85 -4.35 -25.01 2.90
N GLN A 86 -5.69 -25.02 2.83
CA GLN A 86 -6.53 -23.98 3.41
C GLN A 86 -6.38 -23.93 4.94
N ARG A 87 -6.42 -25.08 5.63
CA ARG A 87 -6.19 -25.15 7.07
C ARG A 87 -4.79 -24.66 7.45
N LEU A 88 -3.78 -25.06 6.67
CA LEU A 88 -2.40 -24.59 6.87
C LEU A 88 -2.27 -23.08 6.69
N PHE A 89 -2.90 -22.51 5.65
CA PHE A 89 -2.93 -21.07 5.41
C PHE A 89 -3.59 -20.34 6.58
N ASN A 90 -4.76 -20.79 7.03
CA ASN A 90 -5.48 -20.18 8.15
C ASN A 90 -4.69 -20.25 9.45
N ALA A 91 -4.03 -21.37 9.74
CA ALA A 91 -3.17 -21.52 10.91
C ALA A 91 -1.96 -20.57 10.85
N ALA A 92 -1.29 -20.50 9.69
CA ALA A 92 -0.17 -19.60 9.47
C ALA A 92 -0.58 -18.11 9.58
N TYR A 93 -1.72 -17.75 8.99
CA TYR A 93 -2.28 -16.40 9.03
C TYR A 93 -2.62 -15.97 10.45
N ASN A 94 -3.33 -16.82 11.21
CA ASN A 94 -3.69 -16.52 12.60
C ASN A 94 -2.46 -16.43 13.50
N SER A 95 -1.46 -17.30 13.31
CA SER A 95 -0.20 -17.25 14.05
C SER A 95 0.56 -15.94 13.80
N LYS A 96 0.66 -15.50 12.55
CA LYS A 96 1.28 -14.21 12.21
C LYS A 96 0.49 -13.03 12.75
N LYS A 97 -0.85 -13.03 12.61
CA LYS A 97 -1.71 -11.97 13.14
C LYS A 97 -1.50 -11.78 14.64
N GLN A 98 -1.52 -12.88 15.40
CA GLN A 98 -1.25 -12.83 16.85
C GLN A 98 0.16 -12.35 17.17
N ALA A 99 1.17 -12.74 16.40
CA ALA A 99 2.54 -12.26 16.62
C ALA A 99 2.62 -10.73 16.46
N ILE A 100 2.08 -10.19 15.35
CA ILE A 100 2.07 -8.75 15.06
C ILE A 100 1.29 -7.98 16.13
N MET A 101 0.09 -8.43 16.50
CA MET A 101 -0.72 -7.80 17.55
C MET A 101 -0.01 -7.78 18.92
N ASN A 102 0.83 -8.77 19.20
CA ASN A 102 1.62 -8.85 20.43
C ASN A 102 2.98 -8.15 20.32
N GLY A 103 3.26 -7.42 19.23
CA GLY A 103 4.54 -6.75 18.99
C GLY A 103 5.73 -7.71 18.78
N ARG A 104 5.47 -8.98 18.46
CA ARG A 104 6.48 -10.02 18.25
C ARG A 104 6.75 -10.20 16.75
N LYS A 105 8.01 -10.51 16.42
CA LYS A 105 8.37 -10.89 15.04
C LYS A 105 7.75 -12.25 14.70
N PRO A 106 7.01 -12.38 13.58
CA PRO A 106 6.44 -13.65 13.18
C PRO A 106 7.52 -14.71 12.87
N SER A 107 7.18 -15.99 13.08
CA SER A 107 8.12 -17.08 12.80
C SER A 107 8.43 -17.20 11.30
N PRO A 108 9.72 -17.27 10.89
CA PRO A 108 10.12 -17.37 9.49
C PRO A 108 9.71 -18.71 8.85
N ILE A 109 9.34 -19.70 9.65
CA ILE A 109 8.86 -21.01 9.18
C ILE A 109 7.59 -20.84 8.34
N TRP A 110 6.67 -19.98 8.78
CA TRP A 110 5.44 -19.72 8.05
C TRP A 110 5.68 -19.00 6.73
N ASP A 111 6.68 -18.11 6.68
CA ASP A 111 7.10 -17.47 5.44
C ASP A 111 7.56 -18.52 4.43
N ARG A 112 8.42 -19.45 4.84
CA ARG A 112 8.94 -20.49 3.95
C ARG A 112 7.86 -21.45 3.44
N LEU A 113 6.91 -21.82 4.29
CA LEU A 113 5.88 -22.81 3.95
C LEU A 113 4.73 -22.24 3.11
N VAL A 114 4.28 -21.03 3.44
CA VAL A 114 3.02 -20.47 2.90
C VAL A 114 3.28 -19.14 2.19
N PHE A 115 3.85 -18.16 2.88
CA PHE A 115 3.82 -16.78 2.39
C PHE A 115 4.82 -16.49 1.28
N ASN A 116 5.93 -17.22 1.14
CA ASN A 116 6.86 -17.02 0.03
C ASN A 116 6.20 -17.21 -1.34
N LYS A 117 5.22 -18.12 -1.44
CA LYS A 117 4.41 -18.29 -2.66
C LYS A 117 3.51 -17.10 -2.95
N ILE A 118 3.03 -16.43 -1.89
CA ILE A 118 2.19 -15.23 -1.99
C ILE A 118 3.05 -14.02 -2.33
N LYS A 119 4.18 -13.82 -1.63
CA LYS A 119 5.16 -12.77 -1.91
C LYS A 119 5.66 -12.84 -3.35
N ALA A 120 5.85 -14.04 -3.89
CA ALA A 120 6.25 -14.24 -5.29
C ALA A 120 5.27 -13.62 -6.31
N LYS A 121 3.98 -13.45 -5.97
CA LYS A 121 3.02 -12.74 -6.85
C LYS A 121 3.37 -11.27 -7.08
N LEU A 122 4.09 -10.64 -6.15
CA LEU A 122 4.64 -9.29 -6.31
C LEU A 122 6.17 -9.34 -6.53
N GLY A 123 6.70 -10.46 -7.03
CA GLY A 123 8.14 -10.61 -7.32
C GLY A 123 9.03 -10.98 -6.13
N GLY A 124 8.45 -11.14 -4.94
CA GLY A 124 9.08 -11.77 -3.78
C GLY A 124 10.04 -10.91 -2.97
N ARG A 125 10.25 -9.64 -3.35
CA ARG A 125 11.18 -8.72 -2.69
C ARG A 125 10.51 -7.47 -2.10
N VAL A 126 9.19 -7.36 -2.21
CA VAL A 126 8.44 -6.21 -1.69
C VAL A 126 8.58 -6.12 -0.18
N HIS A 127 9.04 -4.97 0.29
CA HIS A 127 9.09 -4.61 1.72
C HIS A 127 8.27 -3.36 2.04
N PHE A 128 7.74 -2.69 1.02
CA PHE A 128 6.87 -1.54 1.18
C PHE A 128 5.66 -1.57 0.23
N LEU A 129 4.46 -1.38 0.80
CA LEU A 129 3.19 -1.24 0.11
C LEU A 129 2.56 0.12 0.43
N GLY A 130 2.30 0.93 -0.60
CA GLY A 130 1.56 2.18 -0.48
C GLY A 130 0.13 2.04 -0.97
N SER A 131 -0.83 2.62 -0.26
CA SER A 131 -2.23 2.77 -0.68
C SER A 131 -2.66 4.23 -0.71
N GLY A 132 -3.50 4.59 -1.69
CA GLY A 132 -4.07 5.93 -1.83
C GLY A 132 -5.22 5.97 -2.84
N ALA A 133 -5.70 7.18 -3.16
CA ALA A 133 -6.82 7.50 -4.05
C ALA A 133 -8.23 7.12 -3.56
N SER A 134 -8.38 6.06 -2.75
CA SER A 134 -9.64 5.73 -2.08
C SER A 134 -9.37 5.01 -0.75
N PRO A 135 -10.37 4.88 0.14
CA PRO A 135 -10.20 4.15 1.40
C PRO A 135 -9.89 2.66 1.17
N LEU A 136 -8.87 2.15 1.84
CA LEU A 136 -8.58 0.72 1.95
C LEU A 136 -9.31 0.14 3.17
N SER A 137 -9.95 -1.02 3.02
CA SER A 137 -10.60 -1.64 4.19
C SER A 137 -9.55 -2.12 5.20
N PRO A 138 -9.80 -1.96 6.52
CA PRO A 138 -8.87 -2.41 7.55
C PRO A 138 -8.49 -3.89 7.42
N ASP A 139 -9.47 -4.74 7.09
CA ASP A 139 -9.25 -6.17 6.89
C ASP A 139 -8.27 -6.49 5.76
N ILE A 140 -8.30 -5.71 4.67
CA ILE A 140 -7.41 -5.91 3.54
C ILE A 140 -6.03 -5.35 3.84
N MET A 141 -5.94 -4.21 4.54
CA MET A 141 -4.66 -3.69 5.01
C MET A 141 -3.96 -4.69 5.94
N ASP A 142 -4.67 -5.22 6.95
CA ASP A 142 -4.16 -6.26 7.85
C ASP A 142 -3.71 -7.50 7.08
N PHE A 143 -4.52 -7.93 6.12
CA PHE A 143 -4.19 -9.07 5.29
C PHE A 143 -2.90 -8.86 4.50
N LEU A 144 -2.71 -7.68 3.91
CA LEU A 144 -1.49 -7.33 3.17
C LEU A 144 -0.28 -7.31 4.10
N LYS A 145 -0.39 -6.65 5.27
CA LYS A 145 0.66 -6.61 6.32
C LYS A 145 1.09 -8.03 6.70
N ILE A 146 0.13 -8.93 6.96
CA ILE A 146 0.40 -10.32 7.37
C ILE A 146 1.00 -11.16 6.23
N CYS A 147 0.41 -11.08 5.04
CA CYS A 147 0.77 -11.96 3.93
C CYS A 147 2.12 -11.60 3.33
N PHE A 148 2.39 -10.32 3.14
CA PHE A 148 3.66 -9.84 2.59
C PHE A 148 4.71 -9.64 3.68
N GLY A 149 4.30 -9.45 4.94
CA GLY A 149 5.22 -9.27 6.07
C GLY A 149 6.04 -7.99 5.92
N CYS A 150 5.40 -6.93 5.46
CA CYS A 150 6.01 -5.69 5.03
C CYS A 150 5.24 -4.47 5.57
N SER A 151 5.84 -3.27 5.47
CA SER A 151 5.15 -2.04 5.84
C SER A 151 4.05 -1.76 4.82
N VAL A 152 2.83 -1.48 5.29
CA VAL A 152 1.67 -1.12 4.48
C VAL A 152 1.12 0.17 5.03
N ILE A 153 1.23 1.24 4.26
CA ILE A 153 0.75 2.57 4.67
C ILE A 153 -0.34 3.05 3.73
N GLU A 154 -1.26 3.80 4.29
CA GLU A 154 -2.28 4.52 3.55
C GLU A 154 -2.09 6.02 3.75
N GLY A 155 -2.21 6.76 2.65
CA GLY A 155 -2.17 8.21 2.65
C GLY A 155 -3.46 8.77 2.06
N TYR A 156 -3.91 9.88 2.64
CA TYR A 156 -5.00 10.67 2.10
C TYR A 156 -4.48 11.99 1.54
N GLY A 157 -5.01 12.35 0.38
CA GLY A 157 -4.82 13.65 -0.22
C GLY A 157 -5.48 13.71 -1.58
N MET A 158 -5.31 14.83 -2.26
CA MET A 158 -6.03 15.17 -3.47
C MET A 158 -5.08 15.87 -4.45
N THR A 159 -5.53 16.04 -5.69
CA THR A 159 -4.79 16.78 -6.72
C THR A 159 -4.47 18.21 -6.29
N GLU A 160 -5.41 18.82 -5.57
CA GLU A 160 -5.42 20.24 -5.22
C GLU A 160 -4.58 20.53 -3.98
N THR A 161 -4.19 19.49 -3.25
CA THR A 161 -3.31 19.56 -2.07
C THR A 161 -1.91 19.00 -2.33
N SER A 162 -1.50 18.92 -3.60
CA SER A 162 -0.20 18.37 -3.98
C SER A 162 0.03 16.92 -3.51
N CYS A 163 -0.98 16.07 -3.73
CA CYS A 163 -0.98 14.62 -3.50
C CYS A 163 -1.28 14.13 -2.08
N VAL A 164 -0.48 14.51 -1.07
CA VAL A 164 -0.54 13.88 0.26
C VAL A 164 -0.73 14.93 1.35
N ILE A 165 -1.86 14.84 2.06
CA ILE A 165 -2.21 15.69 3.19
C ILE A 165 -1.88 14.98 4.49
N THR A 166 -2.31 13.72 4.62
CA THR A 166 -2.03 12.87 5.78
C THR A 166 -1.44 11.55 5.32
N ILE A 167 -0.57 10.99 6.15
CA ILE A 167 0.05 9.69 5.88
C ILE A 167 0.26 8.94 7.19
N MET A 168 0.06 7.62 7.15
CA MET A 168 0.42 6.75 8.28
C MET A 168 1.93 6.77 8.54
N ASP A 169 2.30 6.69 9.82
CA ASP A 169 3.68 6.56 10.24
C ASP A 169 4.21 5.14 9.96
N ASP A 170 5.52 5.04 9.71
CA ASP A 170 6.15 3.72 9.56
C ASP A 170 6.15 2.99 10.92
N GLY A 171 5.81 1.71 10.88
CA GLY A 171 5.62 0.91 12.09
C GLY A 171 4.24 1.05 12.74
N ASP A 172 3.33 1.84 12.17
CA ASP A 172 1.94 1.86 12.62
C ASP A 172 1.22 0.54 12.24
N ASN A 173 0.91 -0.24 13.29
CA ASN A 173 0.23 -1.51 13.15
C ASN A 173 -1.29 -1.40 13.20
N LEU A 174 -1.83 -0.20 13.45
CA LEU A 174 -3.26 0.06 13.36
C LEU A 174 -3.69 0.16 11.89
N SER A 175 -4.98 -0.06 11.65
CA SER A 175 -5.60 -0.06 10.33
C SER A 175 -6.91 0.71 10.41
N GLY A 176 -7.32 1.35 9.31
CA GLY A 176 -8.56 2.14 9.26
C GLY A 176 -8.41 3.63 9.58
N HIS A 177 -7.20 4.17 9.50
CA HIS A 177 -6.93 5.61 9.56
C HIS A 177 -5.87 5.97 8.52
N VAL A 178 -5.75 7.26 8.19
CA VAL A 178 -4.86 7.79 7.15
C VAL A 178 -3.67 8.55 7.74
N GLY A 179 -3.40 8.28 9.02
CA GLY A 179 -2.32 8.87 9.80
C GLY A 179 -2.44 10.37 10.08
N SER A 180 -1.30 10.97 10.39
CA SER A 180 -1.19 12.36 10.84
C SER A 180 -0.98 13.31 9.65
N PRO A 181 -1.27 14.62 9.80
CA PRO A 181 -0.95 15.61 8.79
C PRO A 181 0.55 15.65 8.49
N ASN A 182 0.88 15.78 7.21
CA ASN A 182 2.23 16.14 6.77
C ASN A 182 2.62 17.49 7.41
N PRO A 183 3.87 17.68 7.87
CA PRO A 183 4.38 18.96 8.39
C PRO A 183 4.09 20.20 7.53
N ALA A 184 3.87 20.04 6.22
CA ALA A 184 3.53 21.12 5.31
C ALA A 184 2.01 21.44 5.22
N CYS A 185 1.15 20.71 5.92
CA CYS A 185 -0.31 20.81 5.82
C CYS A 185 -0.94 21.14 7.17
N GLY A 186 -1.90 22.07 7.17
CA GLY A 186 -2.78 22.35 8.31
C GLY A 186 -4.16 21.71 8.11
N LEU A 187 -4.69 21.09 9.16
CA LEU A 187 -6.07 20.59 9.20
C LEU A 187 -6.90 21.43 10.16
N SER A 188 -8.07 21.88 9.73
CA SER A 188 -9.09 22.47 10.59
C SER A 188 -10.43 21.77 10.35
N LEU A 189 -11.15 21.47 11.43
CA LEU A 189 -12.49 20.89 11.38
C LEU A 189 -13.51 21.98 11.70
N PRO A 190 -14.39 22.36 10.75
CA PRO A 190 -15.47 23.29 11.06
C PRO A 190 -16.45 22.66 12.06
N PHE A 191 -16.93 23.46 13.00
CA PHE A 191 -17.78 23.00 14.12
C PHE A 191 -19.06 22.26 13.69
N LEU A 192 -19.61 22.54 12.51
CA LEU A 192 -20.79 21.88 11.94
C LEU A 192 -20.51 20.50 11.31
N LEU A 193 -19.25 20.16 11.03
CA LEU A 193 -18.85 18.96 10.28
C LEU A 193 -18.47 17.77 11.19
N ALA A 194 -18.20 18.01 12.48
CA ALA A 194 -17.87 16.96 13.45
C ALA A 194 -19.00 15.93 13.66
N ALA A 195 -20.24 16.27 13.27
CA ALA A 195 -21.42 15.42 13.51
C ALA A 195 -21.83 14.55 12.32
N LYS A 196 -21.31 14.74 11.10
CA LYS A 196 -21.92 14.10 9.90
C LYS A 196 -21.01 13.55 8.79
N PHE A 197 -19.69 13.76 8.78
CA PHE A 197 -18.85 13.20 7.69
C PHE A 197 -17.45 12.76 8.12
N THR A 198 -16.96 11.69 7.50
CA THR A 198 -15.59 11.14 7.59
C THR A 198 -14.62 11.71 6.53
N SER A 199 -15.00 12.78 5.83
CA SER A 199 -14.20 13.40 4.76
C SER A 199 -14.01 14.90 4.98
N LEU A 200 -12.74 15.34 5.04
CA LEU A 200 -12.33 16.75 5.06
C LEU A 200 -12.58 17.38 3.68
N GLN A 201 -13.18 18.57 3.64
CA GLN A 201 -13.24 19.39 2.43
C GLN A 201 -12.04 20.34 2.40
N PHE A 202 -11.33 20.37 1.27
CA PHE A 202 -10.32 21.38 0.96
C PHE A 202 -10.78 22.19 -0.24
N GLU A 203 -10.50 23.48 -0.22
CA GLU A 203 -10.88 24.42 -1.27
C GLU A 203 -9.73 24.56 -2.26
N VAL A 204 -10.05 24.41 -3.55
CA VAL A 204 -9.12 24.56 -4.66
C VAL A 204 -8.94 26.05 -4.91
N ILE A 205 -7.71 26.56 -4.80
CA ILE A 205 -7.48 28.01 -4.89
C ILE A 205 -7.78 28.54 -6.30
N ASN A 206 -7.55 27.76 -7.38
CA ASN A 206 -7.91 28.11 -8.76
C ASN A 206 -7.85 26.88 -9.69
N TYR A 207 -8.75 26.79 -10.67
CA TYR A 207 -8.59 25.94 -11.86
C TYR A 207 -8.10 26.79 -13.04
N TRP A 208 -7.24 26.21 -13.89
CA TRP A 208 -6.80 26.89 -15.12
C TRP A 208 -8.01 27.10 -16.05
N ASN A 209 -8.28 28.37 -16.41
CA ASN A 209 -9.41 28.88 -17.20
C ASN A 209 -10.76 29.09 -16.47
N GLU A 210 -10.80 29.12 -15.15
CA GLU A 210 -11.95 29.67 -14.40
C GLU A 210 -11.70 31.13 -13.99
N SER A 211 -11.51 31.99 -14.99
CA SER A 211 -11.44 33.46 -14.86
C SER A 211 -12.66 34.12 -15.49
#